data_AF-A0A317DGM0-F1
#
_entry.id   AF-A0A317DGM0-F1
#
_cell.length_a   1.000
_cell.length_b   1.000
_cell.length_c   1.000
_cell.angle_alpha   90.00
_cell.angle_beta   90.00
_cell.angle_gamma   90.00
#
_symmetry.space_group_name_H-M   'P 1'
#
loop_
_entity.id
_entity.type
_entity.pdbx_description
1 polymer ?
#
loop_
_entity_poly.entity_id
_entity_poly.type
_entity_poly.pdbx_seq_one_letter_code
_entity_poly.pdbx_strand_id
1 'polypeptide(L)'
;MCEAERHPKSVRDELLVRCRTERIEPPVAGRIDRIVRSALHRVEQALTVRVVDRLPVDVDSRLRALVAAEVPGDDAGDSVYRGLIQNRIRHRNGPPFPMGT
;
A
#
# COMPACT_ATOMS: atom_id res chain seq x y z
N MET A 1 -1.95 4.36 -4.17
CA MET A 1 -1.19 5.55 -4.60
C MET A 1 -1.01 5.45 -6.10
N CYS A 2 -1.20 6.57 -6.81
CA CYS A 2 -1.09 6.60 -8.27
C CYS A 2 0.39 6.70 -8.69
N GLU A 3 0.74 6.27 -9.91
CA GLU A 3 2.13 6.31 -10.39
C GLU A 3 2.73 7.72 -10.37
N ALA A 4 1.90 8.74 -10.61
CA ALA A 4 2.29 10.15 -10.56
C ALA A 4 2.80 10.59 -9.17
N GLU A 5 2.32 9.99 -8.08
CA GLU A 5 2.71 10.36 -6.72
C GLU A 5 4.05 9.73 -6.30
N ARG A 6 4.54 8.71 -7.04
CA ARG A 6 5.67 7.88 -6.62
C ARG A 6 7.05 8.49 -6.88
N HIS A 7 7.17 9.57 -7.66
CA HIS A 7 8.41 10.30 -7.91
C HIS A 7 9.69 9.44 -8.01
N PRO A 8 9.74 8.39 -8.86
CA PRO A 8 10.84 7.41 -8.89
C PRO A 8 12.20 8.02 -9.23
N LYS A 9 12.21 9.10 -10.01
CA LYS A 9 13.43 9.85 -10.36
C LYS A 9 14.08 10.45 -9.11
N SER A 10 13.29 11.09 -8.25
CA SER A 10 13.79 11.68 -7.00
C SER A 10 14.39 10.63 -6.07
N VAL A 11 13.75 9.45 -5.95
CA VAL A 11 14.29 8.34 -5.15
C VAL A 11 15.61 7.81 -5.72
N ARG A 12 15.70 7.71 -7.06
CA ARG A 12 16.94 7.30 -7.75
C ARG A 12 18.06 8.30 -7.52
N ASP A 13 17.80 9.59 -7.66
CA ASP A 13 18.80 10.64 -7.51
C ASP A 13 19.33 10.69 -6.06
N GLU A 14 18.42 10.60 -5.08
CA GLU A 14 18.77 10.55 -3.66
C GLU A 14 19.59 9.30 -3.31
N LEU A 15 19.24 8.14 -3.87
CA LEU A 15 20.02 6.92 -3.70
C LEU A 15 21.46 7.10 -4.22
N LEU A 16 21.63 7.72 -5.38
CA LEU A 16 22.95 7.99 -5.94
C LEU A 16 23.73 9.04 -5.13
N VAL A 17 23.06 10.08 -4.62
CA VAL A 17 23.65 11.05 -3.68
C VAL A 17 24.18 10.32 -2.46
N ARG A 18 23.37 9.46 -1.87
CA ARG A 18 23.74 8.68 -0.69
C ARG A 18 24.92 7.75 -0.93
N CYS A 19 24.96 7.02 -2.05
CA CYS A 19 26.13 6.22 -2.42
C CYS A 19 27.41 7.06 -2.50
N ARG A 20 27.35 8.26 -3.09
CA ARG A 20 28.50 9.18 -3.15
C ARG A 20 28.92 9.67 -1.77
N THR A 21 27.96 10.08 -0.93
CA THR A 21 28.21 10.55 0.44
C THR A 21 28.84 9.46 1.30
N GLU A 22 28.38 8.21 1.14
CA GLU A 22 28.89 7.04 1.86
C GLU A 22 30.19 6.48 1.23
N ARG A 23 30.67 7.05 0.11
CA ARG A 23 31.82 6.56 -0.68
C ARG A 23 31.69 5.09 -1.09
N ILE A 24 30.46 4.67 -1.37
CA ILE A 24 30.12 3.34 -1.86
C ILE A 24 30.01 3.38 -3.38
N GLU A 25 30.59 2.39 -4.05
CA GLU A 25 30.42 2.23 -5.50
C GLU A 25 28.93 2.07 -5.85
N PRO A 26 28.37 2.91 -6.75
CA PRO A 26 26.98 2.80 -7.15
C PRO A 26 26.64 1.39 -7.69
N PRO A 27 25.49 0.81 -7.30
CA PRO A 27 25.05 -0.44 -7.87
C PRO A 27 24.84 -0.33 -9.39
N VAL A 28 24.97 -1.45 -10.11
CA VAL A 28 24.61 -1.49 -11.54
C VAL A 28 23.18 -0.99 -11.79
N ALA A 29 22.94 -0.35 -12.95
CA ALA A 29 21.67 0.32 -13.25
C ALA A 29 20.43 -0.57 -13.00
N GLY A 30 20.43 -1.83 -13.46
CA GLY A 30 19.32 -2.75 -13.23
C GLY A 30 19.12 -3.18 -11.75
N ARG A 31 20.13 -2.98 -10.89
CA ARG A 31 19.99 -3.14 -9.43
C ARG A 31 19.43 -1.85 -8.80
N ILE A 32 19.83 -0.67 -9.28
CA ILE A 32 19.25 0.61 -8.87
C ILE A 32 17.72 0.60 -9.09
N ASP A 33 17.25 0.20 -10.27
CA ASP A 33 15.81 0.18 -10.57
C ASP A 33 15.02 -0.74 -9.63
N ARG A 34 15.61 -1.88 -9.26
CA ARG A 34 15.02 -2.82 -8.29
C ARG A 34 14.98 -2.23 -6.89
N ILE A 35 16.03 -1.54 -6.47
CA ILE A 35 16.08 -0.85 -5.16
C ILE A 35 15.01 0.24 -5.12
N VAL A 36 14.92 1.09 -6.15
CA VAL A 36 13.92 2.16 -6.25
C VAL A 36 12.51 1.58 -6.17
N ARG A 37 12.21 0.55 -6.96
CA ARG A 37 10.90 -0.13 -6.92
C ARG A 37 10.58 -0.69 -5.54
N SER A 38 11.54 -1.36 -4.90
CA SER A 38 11.36 -1.93 -3.56
C SER A 38 11.16 -0.86 -2.49
N ALA A 39 11.93 0.23 -2.55
CA ALA A 39 11.82 1.35 -1.63
C ALA A 39 10.45 2.01 -1.72
N LEU A 40 9.98 2.29 -2.94
CA LEU A 40 8.64 2.83 -3.17
C LEU A 40 7.57 1.91 -2.60
N HIS A 41 7.64 0.62 -2.93
CA HIS A 41 6.67 -0.36 -2.41
C HIS A 41 6.63 -0.40 -0.88
N ARG A 42 7.79 -0.38 -0.23
CA ARG A 42 7.89 -0.36 1.24
C ARG A 42 7.32 0.91 1.85
N VAL A 43 7.60 2.07 1.25
CA VAL A 43 7.06 3.35 1.72
C VAL A 43 5.54 3.36 1.62
N GLU A 44 4.97 2.83 0.54
CA GLU A 44 3.51 2.72 0.38
C GLU A 44 2.87 1.83 1.44
N GLN A 45 3.46 0.66 1.70
CA GLN A 45 3.00 -0.22 2.77
C GLN A 45 3.06 0.48 4.12
N ALA A 46 4.20 1.10 4.44
CA ALA A 46 4.40 1.80 5.72
C ALA A 46 3.49 3.03 5.86
N LEU A 47 3.23 3.76 4.78
CA LEU A 47 2.27 4.87 4.78
C LEU A 47 0.85 4.35 5.00
N THR A 48 0.46 3.27 4.32
CA THR A 48 -0.86 2.65 4.50
C THR A 48 -1.07 2.25 5.95
N VAL A 49 -0.11 1.56 6.56
CA VAL A 49 -0.17 1.20 8.00
C VAL A 49 -0.34 2.44 8.86
N ARG A 50 0.51 3.46 8.68
CA ARG A 50 0.44 4.71 9.45
C ARG A 50 -0.87 5.46 9.29
N VAL A 51 -1.43 5.49 8.08
CA VAL A 51 -2.72 6.14 7.82
C VAL A 51 -3.82 5.37 8.54
N VAL A 52 -3.82 4.05 8.46
CA VAL A 52 -4.90 3.28 9.07
C VAL A 52 -4.79 3.24 10.59
N ASP A 53 -3.59 3.24 11.16
CA ASP A 53 -3.39 3.32 12.61
C ASP A 53 -3.93 4.64 13.22
N ARG A 54 -4.11 5.68 12.39
CA ARG A 54 -4.73 6.95 12.80
C ARG A 54 -6.25 6.94 12.74
N LEU A 55 -6.86 5.93 12.12
CA LEU A 55 -8.31 5.86 11.98
C LEU A 55 -8.93 5.33 13.28
N PRO A 56 -9.95 6.03 13.83
CA PRO A 56 -10.76 5.51 14.92
C PRO A 56 -11.39 4.14 14.58
N VAL A 57 -11.61 3.32 15.61
CA VAL A 57 -12.09 1.93 15.47
C VAL A 57 -13.45 1.84 14.76
N ASP A 58 -14.30 2.86 14.90
CA ASP A 58 -15.62 2.97 14.27
C ASP A 58 -15.55 3.31 12.77
N VAL A 59 -14.41 3.79 12.27
CA VAL A 59 -14.23 4.11 10.84
C VAL A 59 -14.36 2.87 9.96
N ASP A 60 -13.88 1.70 10.40
CA ASP A 60 -14.01 0.45 9.65
C ASP A 60 -15.51 0.09 9.46
N SER A 61 -16.28 0.16 10.54
CA SER A 61 -17.72 -0.10 10.51
C SER A 61 -18.47 0.91 9.64
N ARG A 62 -18.11 2.20 9.73
CA ARG A 62 -18.74 3.26 8.93
C ARG A 62 -18.41 3.13 7.43
N LEU A 63 -17.16 2.79 7.09
CA LEU A 63 -16.76 2.53 5.71
C LEU A 63 -17.48 1.29 5.14
N ARG A 64 -17.62 0.22 5.94
CA ARG A 64 -18.39 -0.97 5.54
C ARG A 64 -19.86 -0.64 5.28
N ALA A 65 -20.49 0.19 6.13
CA ALA A 65 -21.87 0.61 5.94
C ALA A 65 -22.05 1.39 4.64
N LEU A 66 -21.09 2.25 4.28
CA LEU A 66 -21.11 3.00 3.01
C LEU A 66 -20.97 2.08 1.79
N VAL A 67 -20.09 1.09 1.84
CA VAL A 67 -19.89 0.12 0.73
C VAL A 67 -21.06 -0.86 0.60
N ALA A 68 -21.74 -1.18 1.71
CA ALA A 68 -22.88 -2.08 1.72
C ALA A 68 -24.21 -1.41 1.36
N ALA A 69 -24.27 -0.07 1.32
CA ALA A 69 -25.47 0.63 0.89
C ALA A 69 -25.71 0.37 -0.61
N GLU A 70 -26.81 -0.31 -0.94
CA GLU A 70 -27.32 -0.34 -2.31
C GLU A 70 -27.61 1.09 -2.79
N VAL A 71 -26.94 1.52 -3.85
CA VAL A 71 -27.32 2.73 -4.58
C VAL A 71 -28.42 2.31 -5.56
N PRO A 72 -29.62 2.90 -5.52
CA PRO A 72 -30.65 2.57 -6.50
C PRO A 72 -30.22 3.10 -7.88
N GLY A 73 -29.76 2.20 -8.76
CA GLY A 73 -29.45 2.49 -10.16
C GLY A 73 -28.10 1.94 -10.66
N ASP A 74 -28.21 1.01 -11.61
CA ASP A 74 -27.20 0.40 -12.51
C ASP A 74 -26.42 -0.83 -11.99
N ASP A 75 -27.14 -1.95 -11.90
CA ASP A 75 -26.76 -3.26 -11.35
C ASP A 75 -25.91 -4.17 -12.26
N ALA A 76 -25.22 -3.68 -13.29
CA ALA A 76 -24.56 -4.58 -14.23
C ALA A 76 -23.09 -4.95 -13.89
N GLY A 77 -22.42 -4.25 -12.96
CA GLY A 77 -20.97 -4.44 -12.75
C GLY A 77 -20.44 -4.42 -11.30
N ASP A 78 -21.25 -4.06 -10.31
CA ASP A 78 -20.77 -3.68 -8.97
C ASP A 78 -20.63 -4.85 -7.98
N SER A 79 -21.28 -5.99 -8.23
CA SER A 79 -21.38 -7.09 -7.25
C SER A 79 -20.08 -7.86 -7.01
N VAL A 80 -19.24 -8.03 -8.05
CA VAL A 80 -17.96 -8.77 -7.96
C VAL A 80 -16.92 -7.97 -7.19
N TYR A 81 -16.81 -6.67 -7.48
CA TYR A 81 -15.84 -5.78 -6.81
C TYR A 81 -16.22 -5.58 -5.34
N ARG A 82 -17.50 -5.45 -5.03
CA ARG A 82 -18.01 -5.37 -3.66
C ARG A 82 -17.67 -6.64 -2.85
N GLY A 83 -17.84 -7.83 -3.44
CA GLY A 83 -17.52 -9.11 -2.78
C GLY A 83 -16.03 -9.26 -2.43
N LEU A 84 -15.13 -8.84 -3.32
CA LEU A 84 -13.69 -8.90 -3.09
C LEU A 84 -13.23 -7.93 -1.99
N ILE A 85 -13.80 -6.72 -1.97
CA ILE A 85 -13.51 -5.72 -0.94
C ILE A 85 -13.98 -6.24 0.42
N GLN A 86 -15.22 -6.72 0.54
CA GLN A 86 -15.77 -7.22 1.80
C GLN A 86 -14.97 -8.41 2.36
N ASN A 87 -14.52 -9.33 1.50
CA ASN A 87 -13.72 -10.48 1.91
C ASN A 87 -12.34 -10.06 2.46
N ARG A 88 -11.65 -9.14 1.77
CA ARG A 88 -10.35 -8.61 2.19
C ARG A 88 -10.41 -7.89 3.55
N ILE A 89 -11.46 -7.10 3.79
CA ILE A 89 -11.63 -6.38 5.06
C ILE A 89 -12.03 -7.34 6.19
N ARG A 90 -12.72 -8.46 5.91
CA ARG A 90 -13.05 -9.49 6.91
C ARG A 90 -11.81 -10.20 7.47
N HIS A 91 -10.81 -10.49 6.64
CA HIS A 91 -9.59 -11.20 7.05
C HIS A 91 -8.57 -10.34 7.82
N ARG A 92 -8.76 -9.03 7.91
CA ARG A 92 -7.88 -8.12 8.65
C ARG A 92 -7.99 -8.26 10.19
N ASN A 93 -9.10 -8.79 10.68
CA ASN A 93 -9.35 -9.06 12.11
C ASN A 93 -9.03 -10.52 12.52
N GLY A 94 -8.31 -11.28 11.68
CA GLY A 94 -7.82 -12.61 12.05
C GLY A 94 -6.66 -12.52 13.05
N PRO A 95 -6.53 -13.47 14.00
CA PRO A 95 -5.43 -13.47 14.96
C PRO A 95 -4.07 -13.47 14.23
N PRO A 96 -3.02 -12.86 14.82
CA PRO A 96 -1.68 -12.95 14.26
C PRO A 96 -1.31 -14.42 14.07
N PHE A 97 -0.71 -14.73 12.91
CA PHE A 97 -0.25 -16.07 12.56
C PHE A 97 0.44 -16.75 13.76
N PRO A 98 0.12 -18.01 14.09
CA PRO A 98 0.77 -18.70 15.19
C PRO A 98 2.26 -18.84 14.86
N MET A 99 3.11 -18.22 15.69
CA MET A 99 4.53 -18.54 15.73
C MET A 99 4.65 -19.97 16.28
N GLY A 100 4.93 -20.91 15.38
CA GLY A 100 5.28 -22.27 15.77
C GLY A 100 6.56 -22.25 16.63
N THR A 101 6.46 -22.88 17.80
CA THR A 101 7.57 -23.18 18.72
C THR A 101 8.51 -24.23 18.15
#